data_AF-A0A815TV53-F1
#
_entry.id   AF-A0A815TV53-F1
#
_cell.length_a   1.000
_cell.length_b   1.000
_cell.length_c   1.000
_cell.angle_alpha   90.00
_cell.angle_beta   90.00
_cell.angle_gamma   90.00
#
_symmetry.space_group_name_H-M   'P 1'
#
loop_
_entity.id
_entity.type
_entity.pdbx_description
1 polymer ?
#
loop_
_entity_poly.entity_id
_entity_poly.type
_entity_poly.pdbx_seq_one_letter_code
_entity_poly.pdbx_strand_id
1 'polypeptide(L)'
;KAHKQGTPLCPICACINSPTAPLSQFLDNLLRPLFKQSTPTSVESGIYVAQQLKSYSRSERFTLKTLFITFDIIDLYTMLNQNRAIFYLRRFLQGDLQLTTLDGIPIDVIIKMCNLVLKNNYFYYDNNY
;
A
#
# COMPACT_ATOMS: atom_id res chain seq x y z
N LYS A 1 15.19 -11.50 -16.18
CA LYS A 1 14.76 -12.68 -15.39
C LYS A 1 13.81 -13.49 -16.26
N ALA A 2 14.12 -14.74 -16.57
CA ALA A 2 13.20 -15.60 -17.32
C ALA A 2 11.97 -15.90 -16.45
N HIS A 3 10.76 -15.73 -17.01
CA HIS A 3 9.52 -16.00 -16.32
C HIS A 3 9.32 -17.51 -16.12
N LYS A 4 8.73 -17.93 -15.00
CA LYS A 4 8.36 -19.35 -14.81
C LYS A 4 7.22 -19.69 -15.79
N GLN A 5 7.33 -20.81 -16.49
CA GLN A 5 6.27 -21.27 -17.40
C GLN A 5 4.97 -21.53 -16.61
N GLY A 6 3.83 -21.12 -17.17
CA GLY A 6 2.50 -21.31 -16.58
C GLY A 6 2.09 -20.29 -15.51
N THR A 7 2.93 -19.30 -15.20
CA THR A 7 2.56 -18.18 -14.31
C THR A 7 2.18 -16.96 -15.17
N PRO A 8 1.13 -16.19 -14.83
CA PRO A 8 0.84 -14.91 -15.47
C PRO A 8 2.02 -13.94 -15.31
N LEU A 9 2.31 -13.15 -16.35
CA LEU A 9 3.31 -12.09 -16.26
C LEU A 9 2.84 -11.02 -15.26
N CYS A 10 3.68 -10.68 -14.29
CA CYS A 10 3.48 -9.51 -13.44
C CYS A 10 4.33 -8.35 -14.00
N PRO A 11 3.78 -7.48 -14.87
CA PRO A 11 4.51 -6.32 -15.35
C PRO A 11 4.86 -5.42 -14.17
N ILE A 12 6.13 -5.02 -14.07
CA ILE A 12 6.62 -4.09 -13.05
C ILE A 12 7.03 -2.80 -13.77
N CYS A 13 6.39 -1.68 -13.42
CA CYS A 13 6.86 -0.37 -13.84
C CYS A 13 8.14 -0.01 -13.07
N ALA A 14 9.27 -0.01 -13.75
CA ALA A 14 10.51 0.52 -13.19
C ALA A 14 10.50 2.05 -13.32
N CYS A 15 10.09 2.76 -12.28
CA CYS A 15 10.07 4.23 -12.25
C CYS A 15 11.45 4.85 -11.95
N ILE A 16 12.54 4.15 -12.29
CA ILE A 16 13.91 4.61 -12.05
C ILE A 16 14.13 5.88 -12.90
N ASN A 17 14.53 6.98 -12.27
CA ASN A 17 14.67 8.31 -12.87
C ASN A 17 13.37 8.93 -13.41
N SER A 18 12.20 8.44 -13.00
CA SER A 18 10.93 9.12 -13.32
C SER A 18 10.89 10.51 -12.71
N PRO A 19 10.33 11.54 -13.40
CA PRO A 19 10.06 12.84 -12.81
C PRO A 19 9.20 12.77 -11.54
N THR A 20 8.37 11.73 -11.41
CA THR A 20 7.52 11.51 -10.23
C THR A 20 8.25 10.79 -9.09
N ALA A 21 9.41 10.16 -9.32
CA ALA A 21 10.07 9.34 -8.31
C ALA A 21 10.47 10.11 -7.03
N PRO A 22 11.07 11.32 -7.10
CA PRO A 22 11.34 12.10 -5.90
C PRO A 22 10.07 12.48 -5.14
N LEU A 23 8.99 12.80 -5.87
CA LEU A 23 7.70 13.13 -5.29
C LEU A 23 7.05 11.91 -4.62
N SER A 24 7.15 10.72 -5.23
CA SER A 24 6.68 9.47 -4.63
C SER A 24 7.41 9.17 -3.33
N GLN A 25 8.74 9.33 -3.30
CA GLN A 25 9.54 9.12 -2.09
C GLN A 25 9.19 10.13 -0.99
N PHE A 26 8.98 11.39 -1.36
CA PHE A 26 8.53 12.42 -0.43
C PHE A 26 7.18 12.07 0.20
N LEU A 27 6.18 11.72 -0.63
CA LEU A 27 4.84 11.35 -0.16
C LEU A 27 4.86 10.08 0.69
N ASP A 28 5.70 9.10 0.35
CA ASP A 28 5.89 7.90 1.15
C ASP A 28 6.41 8.24 2.55
N ASN A 29 7.48 9.04 2.64
CA ASN A 29 8.02 9.48 3.92
C ASN A 29 7.01 10.27 4.76
N LEU A 30 6.22 11.14 4.11
CA LEU A 30 5.20 11.96 4.75
C LEU A 30 4.03 11.13 5.31
N LEU A 31 3.55 10.14 4.55
CA LEU A 31 2.36 9.36 4.89
C LEU A 31 2.66 8.10 5.73
N ARG A 32 3.90 7.58 5.67
CA ARG A 32 4.31 6.35 6.35
C ARG A 32 4.07 6.33 7.87
N PRO A 33 4.29 7.43 8.63
CA PRO A 33 3.96 7.44 10.05
C PRO A 33 2.46 7.20 10.30
N LEU A 34 1.58 7.83 9.51
CA LEU A 34 0.14 7.66 9.60
C LEU A 34 -0.27 6.23 9.25
N PHE A 35 0.31 5.67 8.18
CA PHE A 35 0.07 4.28 7.81
C PHE A 35 0.40 3.32 8.96
N LYS A 36 1.60 3.46 9.56
CA LYS A 36 2.02 2.61 10.68
C LYS A 36 1.08 2.73 11.89
N GLN A 37 0.59 3.92 12.19
CA GLN A 37 -0.36 4.14 13.28
C GLN A 37 -1.72 3.50 12.99
N SER A 38 -2.20 3.58 11.75
CA SER A 38 -3.54 3.15 11.37
C SER A 38 -3.65 1.69 10.96
N THR A 39 -2.53 0.98 10.77
CA THR A 39 -2.52 -0.46 10.46
C THR A 39 -1.75 -1.27 11.49
N PRO A 40 -2.19 -1.31 12.77
CA PRO A 40 -1.47 -2.02 13.84
C PRO A 40 -1.42 -3.54 13.65
N THR A 41 -2.29 -4.08 12.80
CA THR A 41 -2.35 -5.50 12.44
C THR A 41 -1.59 -5.83 11.15
N SER A 42 -1.03 -4.82 10.46
CA SER A 42 -0.20 -5.05 9.28
C SER A 42 1.15 -5.62 9.70
N VAL A 43 1.66 -6.56 8.90
CA VAL A 43 2.86 -7.32 9.22
C VAL A 43 3.77 -7.35 8.01
N GLU A 44 4.99 -6.85 8.17
CA GLU A 44 5.95 -6.71 7.06
C GLU A 44 6.77 -7.99 6.82
N SER A 45 6.71 -8.96 7.74
CA SER A 45 7.54 -10.17 7.69
C SER A 45 6.80 -11.42 8.16
N GLY A 46 6.88 -12.49 7.35
CA GLY A 46 6.35 -13.80 7.72
C GLY A 46 7.04 -14.40 8.97
N ILE A 47 8.30 -14.04 9.21
CA ILE A 47 9.01 -14.46 10.43
C ILE A 47 8.35 -13.83 11.66
N TYR A 48 8.00 -12.54 11.58
CA TYR A 48 7.31 -11.86 12.67
C TYR A 48 5.93 -12.50 12.92
N VAL A 49 5.17 -12.82 11.86
CA VAL A 49 3.89 -13.55 12.00
C VAL A 49 4.08 -14.88 12.73
N ALA A 50 5.07 -15.69 12.33
CA ALA A 50 5.34 -16.97 12.98
C ALA A 50 5.71 -16.81 14.46
N GLN A 51 6.49 -15.79 14.80
CA GLN A 51 6.83 -15.48 16.20
C GLN A 51 5.61 -15.05 17.02
N GLN A 52 4.74 -14.20 16.45
CA GLN A 52 3.49 -13.79 17.09
C GLN A 52 2.58 -15.00 17.33
N LEU A 53 2.36 -15.84 16.32
CA LEU A 53 1.55 -17.07 16.45
C LEU A 53 2.11 -17.99 17.55
N LYS A 54 3.43 -18.15 17.64
CA LYS A 54 4.08 -18.93 18.70
C LYS A 54 3.84 -18.32 20.09
N SER A 55 3.85 -17.01 20.21
CA SER A 55 3.54 -16.31 21.47
C SER A 55 2.06 -16.46 21.87
N TYR A 56 1.15 -16.36 20.91
CA TYR A 56 -0.28 -16.60 21.12
C TYR A 56 -0.56 -18.05 21.55
N SER A 57 0.14 -19.01 20.97
CA SER A 57 0.06 -20.42 21.39
C SER A 57 0.53 -20.64 22.82
N ARG A 58 1.53 -19.88 23.29
CA ARG A 58 2.07 -19.99 24.66
C ARG A 58 1.25 -19.27 25.71
N SER A 59 0.37 -18.36 25.31
CA SER A 59 -0.46 -17.54 26.20
C SER A 59 -1.88 -18.09 26.37
N GLU A 60 -2.12 -19.36 26.01
CA GLU A 60 -3.42 -20.03 26.07
C GLU A 60 -4.56 -19.31 25.32
N ARG A 61 -4.20 -18.39 24.41
CA ARG A 61 -5.17 -17.65 23.58
C ARG A 61 -5.74 -18.50 22.44
N PHE A 62 -5.02 -19.55 22.05
CA PHE A 62 -5.54 -20.54 21.12
C PHE A 62 -6.32 -21.60 21.88
N THR A 63 -7.51 -21.90 21.38
CA THR A 63 -8.37 -22.97 21.88
C THR A 63 -8.55 -24.01 20.78
N LEU A 64 -9.08 -25.18 21.14
CA LEU A 64 -9.48 -26.20 20.15
C LEU A 64 -10.54 -25.70 19.15
N LYS A 65 -11.16 -24.54 19.39
CA LYS A 65 -12.15 -23.91 18.51
C LYS A 65 -11.57 -22.78 17.67
N THR A 66 -10.29 -22.47 17.80
CA THR A 66 -9.64 -21.42 17.00
C THR A 66 -9.53 -21.88 15.54
N LEU A 67 -10.05 -21.06 14.62
CA LEU A 67 -9.97 -21.29 13.18
C LEU A 67 -8.97 -20.33 12.54
N PHE A 68 -8.15 -20.84 11.63
CA PHE A 68 -7.27 -20.05 10.79
C PHE A 68 -7.87 -19.97 9.39
N ILE A 69 -7.94 -18.77 8.84
CA ILE A 69 -8.47 -18.52 7.51
C ILE A 69 -7.42 -17.71 6.75
N THR A 70 -7.16 -18.11 5.50
CA THR A 70 -6.29 -17.39 4.59
C THR A 70 -7.12 -16.80 3.46
N PHE A 71 -6.84 -15.54 3.13
CA PHE A 71 -7.37 -14.88 1.96
C PHE A 71 -6.20 -14.46 1.09
N ASP A 72 -6.30 -14.69 -0.20
CA ASP A 72 -5.34 -14.21 -1.18
C ASP A 72 -6.02 -13.18 -2.08
N ILE A 73 -5.42 -12.01 -2.21
CA ILE A 73 -5.93 -10.93 -3.05
C ILE A 73 -5.10 -10.92 -4.32
N ILE A 74 -5.69 -11.44 -5.38
CA ILE A 74 -5.08 -11.50 -6.71
C ILE A 74 -5.12 -10.10 -7.34
N ASP A 75 -4.06 -9.71 -8.05
CA ASP A 75 -4.02 -8.50 -8.88
C ASP A 75 -4.31 -7.17 -8.15
N LEU A 76 -3.98 -7.10 -6.85
CA LEU A 76 -4.26 -5.92 -6.00
C LEU A 76 -3.83 -4.59 -6.64
N TYR A 77 -2.64 -4.54 -7.24
CA TYR A 77 -2.10 -3.32 -7.83
C TYR A 77 -2.82 -2.91 -9.12
N THR A 78 -3.19 -3.86 -9.98
CA THR A 78 -3.86 -3.57 -11.25
C THR A 78 -5.36 -3.35 -11.09
N MET A 79 -5.98 -3.92 -10.05
CA MET A 79 -7.38 -3.70 -9.70
C MET A 79 -7.63 -2.39 -8.94
N LEU A 80 -6.58 -1.70 -8.50
CA LEU A 80 -6.72 -0.49 -7.69
C LEU A 80 -7.26 0.68 -8.53
N ASN A 81 -8.53 1.02 -8.32
CA ASN A 81 -9.12 2.21 -8.93
C ASN A 81 -8.50 3.48 -8.33
N GLN A 82 -7.67 4.17 -9.12
CA GLN A 82 -6.90 5.34 -8.69
C GLN A 82 -7.79 6.49 -8.16
N ASN A 83 -8.95 6.74 -8.78
CA ASN A 83 -9.86 7.79 -8.32
C ASN A 83 -10.46 7.44 -6.94
N ARG A 84 -10.82 6.17 -6.72
CA ARG A 84 -11.28 5.71 -5.41
C ARG A 84 -10.17 5.76 -4.36
N ALA A 85 -8.94 5.39 -4.72
CA ALA A 85 -7.79 5.49 -3.80
C ALA A 85 -7.57 6.94 -3.33
N ILE A 86 -7.62 7.91 -4.25
CA ILE A 86 -7.53 9.34 -3.91
C ILE A 86 -8.70 9.79 -3.03
N PHE A 87 -9.92 9.36 -3.34
CA PHE A 87 -11.10 9.66 -2.53
C PHE A 87 -10.96 9.13 -1.09
N TYR A 88 -10.56 7.86 -0.93
CA TYR A 88 -10.40 7.25 0.38
C TYR A 88 -9.25 7.88 1.16
N LEU A 89 -8.13 8.23 0.52
CA LEU A 89 -7.04 8.95 1.17
C LEU A 89 -7.52 10.32 1.69
N ARG A 90 -8.27 11.07 0.87
CA ARG A 90 -8.85 12.35 1.29
C ARG A 90 -9.79 12.19 2.48
N ARG A 91 -10.72 11.22 2.39
CA ARG A 91 -11.67 10.91 3.46
C ARG A 91 -10.94 10.52 4.74
N PHE A 92 -9.89 9.71 4.64
CA PHE A 92 -9.09 9.30 5.78
C PHE A 92 -8.40 10.50 6.44
N LEU A 93 -7.73 11.35 5.66
CA LEU A 93 -7.00 12.49 6.21
C LEU A 93 -7.93 13.58 6.78
N GLN A 94 -8.98 13.97 6.05
CA GLN A 94 -9.86 15.09 6.44
C GLN A 94 -11.10 14.68 7.22
N GLY A 95 -11.59 13.46 7.02
CA GLY A 95 -12.78 12.95 7.70
C GLY A 95 -12.42 12.20 8.97
N ASP A 96 -11.62 11.14 8.84
CA ASP A 96 -11.33 10.24 9.96
C ASP A 96 -10.30 10.87 10.92
N LEU A 97 -9.22 11.46 10.38
CA LEU A 97 -8.19 12.14 11.18
C LEU A 97 -8.44 13.64 11.39
N GLN A 98 -9.42 14.22 10.69
CA GLN A 98 -9.78 15.65 10.78
C GLN A 98 -8.61 16.62 10.57
N LEU A 99 -7.62 16.25 9.74
CA LEU A 99 -6.46 17.07 9.45
C LEU A 99 -6.77 18.13 8.40
N THR A 100 -6.31 19.34 8.64
CA THR A 100 -6.27 20.43 7.64
C THR A 100 -4.90 20.55 6.98
N THR A 101 -3.85 20.18 7.71
CA THR A 101 -2.45 20.12 7.25
C THR A 101 -1.75 18.88 7.80
N LEU A 102 -0.72 18.39 7.10
CA LEU A 102 0.22 17.39 7.57
C LEU A 102 1.64 17.90 7.33
N ASP A 103 2.44 17.98 8.39
CA ASP A 103 3.79 18.57 8.36
C ASP A 103 3.84 19.98 7.72
N GLY A 104 2.86 20.82 8.08
CA GLY A 104 2.71 22.18 7.51
C GLY A 104 2.16 22.25 6.08
N ILE A 105 1.91 21.11 5.43
CA ILE A 105 1.40 21.06 4.05
C ILE A 105 -0.13 20.87 4.07
N PRO A 106 -0.92 21.71 3.37
CA PRO A 106 -2.36 21.52 3.27
C PRO A 106 -2.74 20.17 2.67
N ILE A 107 -3.76 19.51 3.24
CA ILE A 107 -4.17 18.18 2.75
C ILE A 107 -4.56 18.21 1.26
N ASP A 108 -5.18 19.29 0.77
CA ASP A 108 -5.49 19.44 -0.65
C ASP A 108 -4.26 19.40 -1.57
N VAL A 109 -3.12 19.91 -1.10
CA VAL A 109 -1.85 19.86 -1.84
C VAL A 109 -1.30 18.44 -1.86
N ILE A 110 -1.34 17.74 -0.72
CA ILE A 110 -0.93 16.33 -0.62
C ILE A 110 -1.77 15.47 -1.55
N ILE A 111 -3.10 15.65 -1.54
CA ILE A 111 -4.01 14.93 -2.44
C ILE A 111 -3.70 15.19 -3.91
N LYS A 112 -3.39 16.43 -4.29
CA LYS A 112 -2.97 16.76 -5.67
C LYS A 112 -1.66 16.06 -6.04
N MET A 113 -0.68 16.04 -5.15
CA MET A 113 0.60 15.34 -5.35
C MET A 113 0.40 13.82 -5.49
N CYS A 114 -0.41 13.20 -4.62
CA CYS A 114 -0.76 11.78 -4.74
C CYS A 114 -1.47 11.48 -6.07
N ASN A 115 -2.41 12.33 -6.48
CA ASN A 115 -3.12 12.17 -7.74
C ASN A 115 -2.18 12.27 -8.94
N LEU A 116 -1.20 13.19 -8.90
CA LEU A 116 -0.16 13.29 -9.93
C LEU A 116 0.66 12.00 -10.01
N VAL A 117 1.14 11.48 -8.87
CA VAL A 117 1.93 10.25 -8.83
C VAL A 117 1.12 9.05 -9.34
N LEU A 118 -0.10 8.86 -8.84
CA LEU A 118 -0.91 7.69 -9.20
C LEU A 118 -1.32 7.70 -10.68
N LYS A 119 -1.66 8.87 -11.23
CA LYS A 119 -2.09 8.96 -12.63
C LYS A 119 -0.95 8.93 -13.63
N ASN A 120 0.29 9.23 -13.22
CA ASN A 120 1.43 9.30 -14.13
C ASN A 120 2.42 8.13 -13.97
N ASN A 121 1.95 7.02 -13.39
CA ASN A 121 2.66 5.74 -13.43
C ASN A 121 2.17 4.91 -14.62
N TYR A 122 2.72 5.18 -15.81
CA TYR A 122 2.39 4.46 -17.04
C TYR A 122 3.43 3.39 -17.36
N PHE A 123 3.01 2.34 -18.07
CA PHE A 123 3.87 1.29 -18.59
C PHE A 123 3.82 1.33 -20.12
N TYR A 124 4.88 1.84 -20.75
CA TYR A 124 4.96 1.81 -22.21
C TYR A 124 5.53 0.47 -22.68
N TYR A 125 4.72 -0.29 -23.42
CA TYR A 125 5.13 -1.56 -24.01
C TYR A 125 4.46 -1.76 -25.38
N ASP A 126 5.26 -2.19 -26.35
CA ASP A 126 4.81 -2.46 -27.72
C ASP A 126 3.98 -1.32 -28.34
N ASN A 127 4.53 -0.10 -28.27
CA ASN A 127 3.88 1.13 -28.73
C ASN A 127 2.56 1.53 -28.05
N ASN A 128 2.21 0.90 -26.92
CA ASN A 128 1.01 1.21 -26.15
C ASN A 128 1.39 1.68 -24.74
N TYR A 129 0.61 2.63 -24.19
CA TYR A 129 0.77 3.19 -22.84
C TYR A 129 -0.11 2.48 -21.80
#